data_AF-B4KRD7-F1
#
_entry.id   AF-B4KRD7-F1
#
_cell.length_a   1.000
_cell.length_b   1.000
_cell.length_c   1.000
_cell.angle_alpha   90.00
_cell.angle_beta   90.00
_cell.angle_gamma   90.00
#
_symmetry.space_group_name_H-M   'P 1'
#
loop_
_entity.id
_entity.type
_entity.pdbx_description
1 polymer ?
#
loop_
_entity_poly.entity_id
_entity_poly.type
_entity_poly.pdbx_seq_one_letter_code
_entity_poly.pdbx_strand_id
1 'polypeptide(L)'
;MLVLWLLSVGLICLADRVVDPEMRYLRLPENQSCIYNCDGVIKCKGHIPKCDSIIKHYNLATDDNDANKEFRELLLFGHNGLRNRLAAKLNLCDMLEIKWNNKLALYASRHHSFCHKSIMCDSELDSNVNLQQSRPRDKRQISHMVNMSRNSFFYSNTYSTAFIPFALSNWYAAHVKLKFPKRIDVNNRTYYALAGQSNSFYNMVNPIIQTMGCSIAKFRDGRSLICYYYPFVSVNSEIYFRIMDKSYQCPYTYPIFDRIFKRICIKR
;
A
#
# COMPACT_ATOMS: atom_id res chain seq x y z
N MET A 1 -2.14 19.79 -58.25
CA MET A 1 -1.59 20.50 -57.08
C MET A 1 -2.75 20.85 -56.15
N LEU A 2 -2.55 20.73 -54.83
CA LEU A 2 -3.53 21.00 -53.74
C LEU A 2 -4.59 19.91 -53.41
N VAL A 3 -4.19 18.68 -53.09
CA VAL A 3 -4.92 17.85 -52.10
C VAL A 3 -3.95 16.84 -51.49
N LEU A 4 -3.06 17.24 -50.56
CA LEU A 4 -2.27 16.25 -49.80
C LEU A 4 -1.63 16.75 -48.49
N TRP A 5 -2.02 17.91 -47.96
CA TRP A 5 -1.30 18.55 -46.83
C TRP A 5 -2.18 18.96 -45.64
N LEU A 6 -3.26 18.25 -45.33
CA LEU A 6 -4.15 18.62 -44.20
C LEU A 6 -4.62 17.48 -43.28
N LEU A 7 -3.98 16.30 -43.26
CA LEU A 7 -4.36 15.22 -42.34
C LEU A 7 -3.26 14.77 -41.38
N SER A 8 -2.26 15.62 -41.11
CA SER A 8 -1.15 15.36 -40.18
C SER A 8 -1.31 15.98 -38.78
N VAL A 9 -2.52 16.39 -38.36
CA VAL A 9 -2.71 17.06 -37.05
C VAL A 9 -3.74 16.34 -36.14
N GLY A 10 -4.26 15.18 -36.52
CA GLY A 10 -5.32 14.49 -35.77
C GLY A 10 -4.90 13.36 -34.83
N LEU A 11 -3.60 13.16 -34.56
CA LEU A 11 -3.10 11.93 -33.90
C LEU A 11 -2.03 12.19 -32.83
N ILE A 12 -2.21 13.19 -31.98
CA ILE A 12 -1.42 13.33 -30.74
C ILE A 12 -2.33 13.80 -29.61
N CYS A 13 -3.22 12.92 -29.13
CA CYS A 13 -3.85 13.05 -27.80
C CYS A 13 -4.50 11.74 -27.33
N LEU A 14 -3.95 10.59 -27.73
CA LEU A 14 -4.12 9.38 -26.94
C LEU A 14 -2.89 9.33 -26.04
N ALA A 15 -2.95 10.12 -24.97
CA ALA A 15 -2.13 9.90 -23.80
C ALA A 15 -2.32 8.43 -23.43
N ASP A 16 -1.25 7.70 -23.66
CA ASP A 16 -0.97 6.36 -23.22
C ASP A 16 -1.65 6.11 -21.86
N ARG A 17 -2.84 5.51 -21.89
CA ARG A 17 -3.37 4.78 -20.75
C ARG A 17 -2.51 3.53 -20.66
N VAL A 18 -1.26 3.70 -20.22
CA VAL A 18 -0.44 2.60 -19.74
C VAL A 18 -1.21 2.01 -18.56
N VAL A 19 -2.01 1.00 -18.86
CA VAL A 19 -2.53 0.08 -17.87
C VAL A 19 -1.28 -0.56 -17.28
N ASP A 20 -0.82 -0.01 -16.15
CA ASP A 20 0.25 -0.59 -15.36
C ASP A 20 0.03 -2.11 -15.30
N PRO A 21 0.87 -2.92 -15.98
CA PRO A 21 0.62 -4.35 -16.12
C PRO A 21 0.62 -5.05 -14.76
N GLU A 22 1.22 -4.43 -13.73
CA GLU A 22 1.20 -4.92 -12.36
C GLU A 22 -0.18 -4.80 -11.71
N MET A 23 -1.09 -3.96 -12.22
CA MET A 23 -2.40 -3.71 -11.63
C MET A 23 -3.57 -4.12 -12.52
N ARG A 24 -3.38 -5.07 -13.46
CA ARG A 24 -4.43 -5.52 -14.40
C ARG A 24 -5.76 -5.91 -13.75
N TYR A 25 -5.73 -6.36 -12.50
CA TYR A 25 -6.92 -6.78 -11.76
C TYR A 25 -7.40 -5.75 -10.73
N LEU A 26 -6.66 -4.66 -10.53
CA LEU A 26 -7.06 -3.62 -9.59
C LEU A 26 -8.04 -2.65 -10.26
N ARG A 27 -9.34 -2.86 -10.02
CA ARG A 27 -10.39 -1.91 -10.40
C ARG A 27 -10.62 -0.91 -9.28
N LEU A 28 -9.77 0.12 -9.20
CA LEU A 28 -10.10 1.27 -8.37
C LEU A 28 -11.29 2.02 -8.99
N PRO A 29 -12.28 2.47 -8.21
CA PRO A 29 -13.38 3.24 -8.74
C PRO A 29 -12.84 4.46 -9.49
N GLU A 30 -13.27 4.70 -10.74
CA GLU A 30 -12.81 5.89 -11.48
C GLU A 30 -13.33 7.18 -10.84
N ASN A 31 -14.56 7.13 -10.31
CA ASN A 31 -15.18 8.25 -9.62
C ASN A 31 -14.48 8.54 -8.28
N GLN A 32 -13.98 9.77 -8.14
CA GLN A 32 -13.25 10.25 -6.95
C GLN A 32 -14.09 10.24 -5.68
N SER A 33 -15.42 10.24 -5.84
CA SER A 33 -16.36 10.18 -4.73
C SER A 33 -16.62 8.77 -4.18
N CYS A 34 -15.89 7.77 -4.69
CA CYS A 34 -16.07 6.38 -4.31
C CYS A 34 -14.86 5.84 -3.55
N ILE A 35 -15.14 5.23 -2.40
CA ILE A 35 -14.19 4.49 -1.56
C ILE A 35 -14.76 3.10 -1.25
N TYR A 36 -13.89 2.13 -0.99
CA TYR A 36 -14.29 0.83 -0.50
C TYR A 36 -14.54 0.95 1.00
N ASN A 37 -15.66 0.44 1.47
CA ASN A 37 -15.91 0.24 2.88
C ASN A 37 -15.21 -1.04 3.37
N CYS A 38 -15.46 -1.40 4.63
CA CYS A 38 -14.80 -2.51 5.31
C CYS A 38 -15.22 -3.88 4.81
N ASP A 39 -16.35 -3.94 4.15
CA ASP A 39 -16.86 -5.14 3.48
C ASP A 39 -16.31 -5.30 2.05
N GLY A 40 -15.43 -4.40 1.60
CA GLY A 40 -14.94 -4.37 0.23
C GLY A 40 -15.99 -3.89 -0.78
N VAL A 41 -17.06 -3.24 -0.32
CA VAL A 41 -18.12 -2.66 -1.15
C VAL A 41 -17.79 -1.21 -1.48
N ILE A 42 -17.93 -0.84 -2.74
CA ILE A 42 -17.75 0.54 -3.19
C ILE A 42 -18.91 1.39 -2.67
N LYS A 43 -18.63 2.35 -1.80
CA LYS A 43 -19.56 3.40 -1.39
C LYS A 43 -19.17 4.70 -2.08
N CYS A 44 -20.11 5.25 -2.85
CA CYS A 44 -19.96 6.53 -3.52
C CYS A 44 -20.82 7.59 -2.81
N LYS A 45 -20.28 8.78 -2.58
CA LYS A 45 -21.08 9.93 -2.15
C LYS A 45 -21.36 10.82 -3.36
N GLY A 46 -22.62 11.16 -3.64
CA GLY A 46 -22.94 12.09 -4.74
C GLY A 46 -22.25 13.46 -4.61
N HIS A 47 -21.94 13.87 -3.37
CA HIS A 47 -21.17 15.06 -3.06
C HIS A 47 -20.08 14.75 -2.02
N ILE A 48 -18.85 15.16 -2.29
CA ILE A 48 -17.75 15.11 -1.32
C ILE A 48 -17.72 16.45 -0.59
N PRO A 49 -18.21 16.55 0.66
CA PRO A 49 -18.17 17.81 1.38
C PRO A 49 -16.71 18.22 1.60
N LYS A 50 -16.44 19.53 1.53
CA LYS A 50 -15.12 20.06 1.86
C LYS A 50 -14.77 19.73 3.32
N CYS A 51 -13.60 19.17 3.55
CA CYS A 51 -13.11 18.87 4.89
C CYS A 51 -12.48 20.11 5.53
N ASP A 52 -13.24 20.86 6.31
CA ASP A 52 -12.78 22.11 6.95
C ASP A 52 -11.69 21.91 8.02
N SER A 53 -11.49 20.66 8.44
CA SER A 53 -10.45 20.31 9.41
C SER A 53 -9.08 20.09 8.77
N ILE A 54 -8.97 19.91 7.46
CA ILE A 54 -7.69 19.81 6.75
C ILE A 54 -7.13 21.22 6.52
N ILE A 55 -5.95 21.47 7.07
CA ILE A 55 -5.18 22.69 6.84
C ILE A 55 -4.37 22.58 5.55
N LYS A 56 -3.79 21.40 5.29
CA LYS A 56 -2.95 21.17 4.11
C LYS A 56 -3.04 19.72 3.66
N HIS A 57 -3.30 19.49 2.39
CA HIS A 57 -3.24 18.18 1.76
C HIS A 57 -1.99 18.10 0.89
N TYR A 58 -1.17 17.08 1.12
CA TYR A 58 0.03 16.82 0.32
C TYR A 58 -0.34 15.80 -0.75
N ASN A 59 -0.40 16.26 -2.01
CA ASN A 59 -0.63 15.37 -3.14
C ASN A 59 0.65 14.59 -3.41
N LEU A 60 0.59 13.26 -3.27
CA LEU A 60 1.71 12.36 -3.55
C LEU A 60 1.52 11.55 -4.85
N ALA A 61 0.51 11.87 -5.65
CA ALA A 61 0.14 11.08 -6.83
C ALA A 61 0.61 11.67 -8.17
N THR A 62 1.52 12.64 -8.15
CA THR A 62 1.96 13.38 -9.34
C THR A 62 3.41 13.05 -9.73
N ASP A 63 3.68 12.95 -11.02
CA ASP A 63 5.00 12.63 -11.54
C ASP A 63 5.86 13.89 -11.75
N ASP A 64 7.05 13.85 -11.17
CA ASP A 64 8.29 14.47 -11.64
C ASP A 64 8.56 15.97 -11.50
N ASN A 65 7.63 16.81 -11.04
CA ASN A 65 7.92 18.22 -10.68
C ASN A 65 7.52 18.60 -9.25
N ASP A 66 7.48 17.59 -8.38
CA ASP A 66 6.64 17.60 -7.18
C ASP A 66 7.37 18.10 -5.93
N ALA A 67 6.83 19.15 -5.31
CA ALA A 67 7.24 19.64 -3.98
C ALA A 67 7.20 18.55 -2.89
N ASN A 68 6.56 17.41 -3.16
CA ASN A 68 6.41 16.28 -2.23
C ASN A 68 7.20 15.03 -2.64
N LYS A 69 8.11 15.10 -3.62
CA LYS A 69 8.94 13.96 -4.06
C LYS A 69 9.71 13.32 -2.90
N GLU A 70 10.28 14.14 -2.02
CA GLU A 70 11.03 13.68 -0.84
C GLU A 70 10.19 12.77 0.09
N PHE A 71 8.88 13.00 0.21
CA PHE A 71 8.02 12.17 1.04
C PHE A 71 7.83 10.78 0.43
N ARG A 72 7.69 10.70 -0.90
CA ARG A 72 7.57 9.42 -1.62
C ARG A 72 8.85 8.61 -1.47
N GLU A 73 9.99 9.25 -1.71
CA GLU A 73 11.29 8.61 -1.58
C GLU A 73 11.50 8.11 -0.15
N LEU A 74 11.27 8.94 0.87
CA LEU A 74 11.45 8.54 2.26
C LEU A 74 10.54 7.35 2.65
N LEU A 75 9.30 7.31 2.16
CA LEU A 75 8.41 6.18 2.35
C LEU A 75 8.96 4.91 1.66
N LEU A 76 9.38 4.99 0.40
CA LEU A 76 9.94 3.85 -0.33
C LEU A 76 11.24 3.34 0.31
N PHE A 77 12.17 4.24 0.66
CA PHE A 77 13.42 3.92 1.34
C PHE A 77 13.16 3.23 2.69
N GLY A 78 12.18 3.70 3.46
CA GLY A 78 11.76 3.08 4.71
C GLY A 78 11.30 1.63 4.53
N HIS A 79 10.48 1.37 3.51
CA HIS A 79 9.95 0.03 3.22
C HIS A 79 11.02 -0.90 2.65
N ASN A 80 11.67 -0.50 1.56
CA ASN A 80 12.70 -1.32 0.90
C ASN A 80 13.92 -1.53 1.80
N GLY A 81 14.29 -0.54 2.61
CA GLY A 81 15.35 -0.66 3.61
C GLY A 81 15.03 -1.69 4.70
N LEU A 82 13.80 -1.68 5.24
CA LEU A 82 13.35 -2.68 6.22
C LEU A 82 13.34 -4.09 5.61
N ARG A 83 12.76 -4.24 4.41
CA ARG A 83 12.70 -5.51 3.66
C ARG A 83 14.10 -6.07 3.40
N ASN A 84 15.02 -5.21 2.95
CA ASN A 84 16.42 -5.57 2.70
C ASN A 84 17.12 -6.03 3.98
N ARG A 85 16.92 -5.30 5.09
CA ARG A 85 17.49 -5.67 6.40
C ARG A 85 16.97 -7.02 6.87
N LEU A 86 15.67 -7.28 6.71
CA LEU A 86 15.05 -8.55 7.07
C LEU A 86 15.62 -9.68 6.21
N ALA A 87 15.67 -9.48 4.89
CA ALA A 87 16.21 -10.46 3.96
C ALA A 87 17.69 -10.77 4.21
N ALA A 88 18.49 -9.77 4.56
CA ALA A 88 19.89 -9.98 4.95
C ALA A 88 20.02 -10.77 6.26
N LYS A 89 19.24 -10.41 7.29
CA LYS A 89 19.33 -11.04 8.62
C LYS A 89 18.87 -12.49 8.63
N LEU A 90 17.83 -12.81 7.86
CA LEU A 90 17.23 -14.15 7.84
C LEU A 90 17.67 -14.97 6.61
N ASN A 91 18.61 -14.45 5.81
CA ASN A 91 19.05 -15.05 4.55
C ASN A 91 17.86 -15.41 3.65
N LEU A 92 16.98 -14.44 3.38
CA LEU A 92 15.77 -14.65 2.58
C LEU A 92 16.01 -14.38 1.11
N CYS A 93 15.27 -15.09 0.27
CA CYS A 93 15.17 -14.82 -1.15
C CYS A 93 13.77 -14.32 -1.54
N ASP A 94 13.56 -14.01 -2.83
CA ASP A 94 12.27 -13.58 -3.40
C ASP A 94 11.67 -12.30 -2.77
N MET A 95 12.51 -11.46 -2.16
CA MET A 95 12.09 -10.16 -1.66
C MET A 95 12.10 -9.13 -2.80
N LEU A 96 10.92 -8.70 -3.24
CA LEU A 96 10.77 -7.78 -4.36
C LEU A 96 10.84 -6.33 -3.91
N GLU A 97 11.32 -5.45 -4.80
CA GLU A 97 11.25 -4.01 -4.61
C GLU A 97 9.80 -3.54 -4.60
N ILE A 98 9.48 -2.68 -3.63
CA ILE A 98 8.25 -1.91 -3.66
C ILE A 98 8.49 -0.63 -4.46
N LYS A 99 7.65 -0.40 -5.48
CA LYS A 99 7.62 0.82 -6.30
C LYS A 99 6.45 1.72 -5.96
N TRP A 100 6.55 3.00 -6.30
CA TRP A 100 5.46 3.94 -6.14
C TRP A 100 4.37 3.73 -7.20
N ASN A 101 3.12 3.87 -6.80
CA ASN A 101 1.97 3.81 -7.70
C ASN A 101 1.01 4.97 -7.46
N ASN A 102 0.86 5.83 -8.47
CA ASN A 102 0.02 7.03 -8.37
C ASN A 102 -1.46 6.72 -8.22
N LYS A 103 -1.96 5.61 -8.78
CA LYS A 103 -3.37 5.24 -8.63
C LYS A 103 -3.66 4.82 -7.18
N LEU A 104 -2.76 4.09 -6.52
CA LEU A 104 -2.86 3.79 -5.09
C LEU A 104 -2.75 5.06 -4.24
N ALA A 105 -1.87 6.00 -4.61
CA ALA A 105 -1.73 7.28 -3.91
C ALA A 105 -2.99 8.15 -4.03
N LEU A 106 -3.58 8.25 -5.23
CA LEU A 106 -4.88 8.89 -5.44
C LEU A 106 -5.97 8.21 -4.62
N TYR A 107 -5.92 6.89 -4.51
CA TYR A 107 -6.90 6.16 -3.73
C TYR A 107 -6.78 6.43 -2.23
N ALA A 108 -5.56 6.44 -1.68
CA ALA A 108 -5.30 6.91 -0.32
C ALA A 108 -5.77 8.36 -0.13
N SER A 109 -5.57 9.21 -1.14
CA SER A 109 -5.96 10.61 -1.15
C SER A 109 -7.46 10.83 -0.93
N ARG A 110 -8.30 9.94 -1.47
CA ARG A 110 -9.76 10.02 -1.30
C ARG A 110 -10.20 9.95 0.16
N HIS A 111 -9.53 9.16 1.01
CA HIS A 111 -9.86 9.14 2.44
C HIS A 111 -9.70 10.50 3.10
N HIS A 112 -8.63 11.22 2.77
CA HIS A 112 -8.44 12.59 3.22
C HIS A 112 -9.49 13.55 2.63
N SER A 113 -9.86 13.38 1.35
CA SER A 113 -10.97 14.15 0.75
C SER A 113 -12.31 13.92 1.47
N PHE A 114 -12.53 12.72 2.01
CA PHE A 114 -13.67 12.39 2.88
C PHE A 114 -13.50 12.79 4.34
N CYS A 115 -12.44 13.52 4.68
CA CYS A 115 -12.14 13.97 6.04
C CYS A 115 -11.79 12.84 7.02
N HIS A 116 -11.37 11.67 6.53
CA HIS A 116 -10.95 10.58 7.39
C HIS A 116 -9.47 10.72 7.77
N LYS A 117 -9.16 10.59 9.07
CA LYS A 117 -7.77 10.63 9.62
C LYS A 117 -7.06 9.28 9.60
N SER A 118 -7.83 8.22 9.36
CA SER A 118 -7.39 6.84 9.19
C SER A 118 -8.32 6.20 8.17
N ILE A 119 -8.00 4.99 7.74
CA ILE A 119 -8.92 4.25 6.87
C ILE A 119 -10.12 3.85 7.74
N MET A 120 -11.36 4.06 7.26
CA MET A 120 -12.60 3.90 8.04
C MET A 120 -12.69 2.59 8.85
N CYS A 121 -12.06 1.55 8.34
CA CYS A 121 -12.09 0.21 8.91
C CYS A 121 -11.13 0.00 10.07
N ASP A 122 -10.11 0.83 10.19
CA ASP A 122 -9.18 0.77 11.31
C ASP A 122 -9.85 1.35 12.57
N SER A 123 -10.81 2.29 12.42
CA SER A 123 -11.63 2.83 13.51
C SER A 123 -12.81 1.94 13.92
N GLU A 124 -13.34 1.10 13.02
CA GLU A 124 -14.45 0.17 13.34
C GLU A 124 -13.97 -1.07 14.13
N LEU A 125 -12.67 -1.37 14.09
CA LEU A 125 -12.06 -2.42 14.91
C LEU A 125 -11.95 -2.02 16.40
N ASP A 126 -11.79 -0.72 16.70
CA ASP A 126 -11.74 -0.20 18.07
C ASP A 126 -13.14 0.01 18.70
N SER A 127 -14.20 0.15 17.89
CA SER A 127 -15.57 0.34 18.40
C SER A 127 -16.30 -0.95 18.78
N ASN A 128 -15.68 -2.13 18.61
CA ASN A 128 -16.25 -3.43 18.99
C ASN A 128 -16.03 -3.82 20.46
N VAL A 129 -15.63 -2.89 21.33
CA VAL A 129 -15.57 -3.15 22.78
C VAL A 129 -16.95 -3.03 23.45
N ASN A 130 -17.97 -2.40 22.83
CA ASN A 130 -19.30 -2.22 23.47
C ASN A 130 -20.49 -2.16 22.50
N LEU A 131 -20.67 -3.14 21.62
CA LEU A 131 -21.96 -3.32 20.94
C LEU A 131 -22.48 -4.74 21.18
N GLN A 132 -23.42 -4.81 22.12
CA GLN A 132 -24.24 -5.97 22.40
C GLN A 132 -24.76 -6.61 21.12
N GLN A 133 -24.48 -7.90 21.01
CA GLN A 133 -25.28 -8.95 20.38
C GLN A 133 -26.55 -8.46 19.65
N SER A 134 -26.41 -8.09 18.39
CA SER A 134 -27.48 -8.23 17.41
C SER A 134 -27.18 -9.47 16.55
N ARG A 135 -28.11 -10.42 16.62
CA ARG A 135 -28.03 -11.76 16.01
C ARG A 135 -27.75 -11.67 14.51
N PRO A 136 -26.88 -12.52 13.93
CA PRO A 136 -26.70 -12.57 12.49
C PRO A 136 -27.88 -13.33 11.86
N ARG A 137 -28.82 -12.60 11.26
CA ARG A 137 -29.71 -13.18 10.23
C ARG A 137 -28.96 -13.18 8.90
N ASP A 138 -29.03 -14.32 8.21
CA ASP A 138 -28.58 -14.60 6.84
C ASP A 138 -27.07 -14.74 6.55
N LYS A 139 -26.57 -15.94 6.86
CA LYS A 139 -25.28 -16.50 6.39
C LYS A 139 -25.29 -16.91 4.90
N ARG A 140 -25.64 -16.01 3.96
CA ARG A 140 -25.53 -16.27 2.51
C ARG A 140 -25.13 -15.06 1.65
N GLN A 141 -24.24 -14.21 2.16
CA GLN A 141 -23.38 -13.40 1.30
C GLN A 141 -21.94 -13.60 1.72
N ILE A 142 -21.27 -14.53 1.04
CA ILE A 142 -19.81 -14.52 0.96
C ILE A 142 -19.48 -13.24 0.18
N SER A 143 -19.38 -12.13 0.90
CA SER A 143 -18.68 -10.96 0.41
C SER A 143 -17.29 -11.46 0.01
N HIS A 144 -16.97 -11.38 -1.27
CA HIS A 144 -15.59 -11.37 -1.72
C HIS A 144 -14.95 -10.12 -1.12
N MET A 145 -14.56 -10.20 0.16
CA MET A 145 -13.89 -9.13 0.86
C MET A 145 -12.61 -8.83 0.09
N VAL A 146 -12.62 -7.75 -0.69
CA VAL A 146 -11.40 -7.20 -1.27
C VAL A 146 -10.59 -6.67 -0.09
N ASN A 147 -9.74 -7.54 0.46
CA ASN A 147 -9.00 -7.25 1.65
C ASN A 147 -7.78 -6.41 1.28
N MET A 148 -7.98 -5.09 1.23
CA MET A 148 -6.95 -4.19 0.76
C MET A 148 -5.83 -4.07 1.81
N SER A 149 -4.62 -4.49 1.46
CA SER A 149 -3.42 -4.25 2.25
C SER A 149 -3.20 -2.75 2.42
N ARG A 150 -3.10 -2.30 3.67
CA ARG A 150 -3.13 -0.87 3.99
C ARG A 150 -2.56 -0.56 5.36
N ASN A 151 -1.96 0.61 5.50
CA ASN A 151 -1.49 1.14 6.77
C ASN A 151 -2.00 2.57 6.95
N SER A 152 -2.46 2.90 8.15
CA SER A 152 -2.78 4.27 8.55
C SER A 152 -1.96 4.68 9.77
N PHE A 153 -1.68 5.97 9.89
CA PHE A 153 -1.01 6.55 11.04
C PHE A 153 -1.48 7.98 11.24
N PHE A 154 -1.91 8.29 12.46
CA PHE A 154 -2.26 9.64 12.87
C PHE A 154 -1.38 10.09 14.04
N TYR A 155 -0.86 11.30 13.96
CA TYR A 155 -0.04 11.88 15.01
C TYR A 155 -0.50 13.29 15.35
N SER A 156 -0.82 13.54 16.61
CA SER A 156 -1.40 14.80 17.07
C SER A 156 -0.44 16.00 16.96
N ASN A 157 0.88 15.76 16.93
CA ASN A 157 1.85 16.84 16.77
C ASN A 157 1.91 17.33 15.31
N THR A 158 1.27 18.46 15.06
CA THR A 158 1.14 19.09 13.74
C THR A 158 2.44 19.73 13.21
N TYR A 159 3.46 19.91 14.03
CA TYR A 159 4.71 20.62 13.69
C TYR A 159 5.91 19.70 13.49
N SER A 160 5.80 18.41 13.82
CA SER A 160 6.91 17.46 13.67
C SER A 160 7.43 17.39 12.23
N THR A 161 8.72 17.67 12.05
CA THR A 161 9.44 17.49 10.77
C THR A 161 9.73 16.02 10.50
N ALA A 162 9.88 15.20 11.56
CA ALA A 162 10.15 13.77 11.49
C ALA A 162 8.88 12.90 11.42
N PHE A 163 7.78 13.43 10.87
CA PHE A 163 6.49 12.73 10.83
C PHE A 163 6.54 11.36 10.14
N ILE A 164 7.15 11.27 8.94
CA ILE A 164 7.27 10.00 8.20
C ILE A 164 8.14 8.98 8.94
N PRO A 165 9.34 9.33 9.45
CA PRO A 165 10.13 8.42 10.31
C PRO A 165 9.36 7.89 11.52
N PHE A 166 8.54 8.73 12.18
CA PHE A 166 7.68 8.27 13.27
C PHE A 166 6.62 7.27 12.81
N ALA A 167 5.97 7.53 11.68
CA ALA A 167 4.98 6.61 11.11
C ALA A 167 5.61 5.24 10.78
N LEU A 168 6.76 5.24 10.10
CA LEU A 168 7.50 4.02 9.75
C LEU A 168 7.95 3.25 10.99
N SER A 169 8.40 3.95 12.04
CA SER A 169 8.80 3.34 13.31
C SER A 169 7.60 2.74 14.05
N ASN A 170 6.45 3.41 14.03
CA ASN A 170 5.22 2.91 14.62
C ASN A 170 4.73 1.65 13.91
N TRP A 171 4.71 1.65 12.57
CA TRP A 171 4.36 0.47 11.79
C TRP A 171 5.35 -0.66 11.99
N TYR A 172 6.65 -0.35 12.07
CA TYR A 172 7.66 -1.34 12.44
C TYR A 172 7.35 -1.97 13.79
N ALA A 173 7.04 -1.18 14.82
CA ALA A 173 6.77 -1.66 16.18
C ALA A 173 5.58 -2.65 16.26
N ALA A 174 4.68 -2.69 15.27
CA ALA A 174 3.60 -3.67 15.23
C ALA A 174 4.09 -5.13 15.14
N HIS A 175 5.37 -5.37 14.82
CA HIS A 175 5.96 -6.73 14.85
C HIS A 175 5.82 -7.40 16.22
N VAL A 176 5.79 -6.65 17.33
CA VAL A 176 5.68 -7.20 18.69
C VAL A 176 4.36 -7.92 18.94
N LYS A 177 3.33 -7.62 18.15
CA LYS A 177 2.01 -8.28 18.22
C LYS A 177 1.96 -9.57 17.39
N LEU A 178 2.99 -9.85 16.58
CA LEU A 178 3.05 -11.03 15.73
C LEU A 178 3.76 -12.16 16.47
N LYS A 179 3.34 -13.39 16.18
CA LYS A 179 4.07 -14.58 16.63
C LYS A 179 5.40 -14.66 15.89
N PHE A 180 6.43 -15.13 16.58
CA PHE A 180 7.73 -15.36 15.94
C PHE A 180 7.57 -16.33 14.75
N PRO A 181 8.18 -16.06 13.59
CA PRO A 181 8.04 -16.92 12.41
C PRO A 181 8.53 -18.35 12.68
N LYS A 182 7.75 -19.34 12.27
CA LYS A 182 8.13 -20.75 12.39
C LYS A 182 8.89 -21.20 11.15
N ARG A 183 10.00 -21.90 11.34
CA ARG A 183 10.68 -22.57 10.23
C ARG A 183 9.86 -23.77 9.78
N ILE A 184 9.56 -23.85 8.50
CA ILE A 184 8.83 -24.96 7.87
C ILE A 184 9.53 -25.40 6.59
N ASP A 185 9.38 -26.67 6.23
CA ASP A 185 9.89 -27.22 4.98
C ASP A 185 8.71 -27.67 4.10
N VAL A 186 8.67 -27.19 2.86
CA VAL A 186 7.62 -27.49 1.88
C VAL A 186 8.29 -27.76 0.53
N ASN A 187 8.05 -28.95 -0.03
CA ASN A 187 8.57 -29.35 -1.36
C ASN A 187 10.08 -29.11 -1.51
N ASN A 188 10.89 -29.61 -0.56
CA ASN A 188 12.35 -29.45 -0.50
C ASN A 188 12.84 -27.98 -0.43
N ARG A 189 11.99 -27.05 0.02
CA ARG A 189 12.36 -25.66 0.27
C ARG A 189 12.05 -25.29 1.71
N THR A 190 12.94 -24.53 2.32
CA THR A 190 12.74 -24.01 3.68
C THR A 190 12.15 -22.61 3.65
N TYR A 191 11.19 -22.36 4.53
CA TYR A 191 10.54 -21.06 4.71
C TYR A 191 10.52 -20.68 6.19
N TYR A 192 10.44 -19.39 6.46
CA TYR A 192 9.86 -18.88 7.69
C TYR A 192 8.40 -18.50 7.42
N ALA A 193 7.47 -19.20 8.07
CA ALA A 193 6.05 -18.90 8.03
C ALA A 193 5.71 -17.91 9.15
N LEU A 194 5.28 -16.72 8.76
CA LEU A 194 4.75 -15.70 9.66
C LEU A 194 3.23 -15.76 9.63
N ALA A 195 2.68 -16.41 10.65
CA ALA A 195 1.24 -16.48 10.90
C ALA A 195 0.81 -15.35 11.84
N GLY A 196 -0.25 -14.64 11.47
CA GLY A 196 -0.81 -13.57 12.29
C GLY A 196 -1.88 -12.79 11.54
N GLN A 197 -2.69 -12.04 12.28
CA GLN A 197 -3.63 -11.09 11.68
C GLN A 197 -2.81 -10.01 10.96
N SER A 198 -3.15 -9.73 9.70
CA SER A 198 -2.52 -8.67 8.90
C SER A 198 -2.50 -7.36 9.69
N ASN A 199 -1.30 -6.88 9.99
CA ASN A 199 -1.06 -5.62 10.69
C ASN A 199 -0.08 -4.73 9.91
N SER A 200 0.27 -3.58 10.46
CA SER A 200 1.10 -2.62 9.74
C SER A 200 2.50 -3.13 9.40
N PHE A 201 3.16 -3.85 10.31
CA PHE A 201 4.45 -4.49 10.05
C PHE A 201 4.32 -5.55 8.94
N TYR A 202 3.30 -6.39 9.02
CA TYR A 202 3.01 -7.44 8.04
C TYR A 202 2.96 -6.86 6.61
N ASN A 203 2.24 -5.75 6.40
CA ASN A 203 2.16 -5.08 5.09
C ASN A 203 3.51 -4.50 4.64
N MET A 204 4.36 -4.04 5.56
CA MET A 204 5.68 -3.51 5.19
C MET A 204 6.62 -4.60 4.67
N VAL A 205 6.58 -5.79 5.27
CA VAL A 205 7.57 -6.85 5.01
C VAL A 205 7.11 -7.92 4.04
N ASN A 206 5.85 -7.93 3.62
CA ASN A 206 5.31 -9.02 2.79
C ASN A 206 6.02 -9.13 1.43
N PRO A 207 6.74 -10.23 1.13
CA PRO A 207 7.55 -10.38 -0.08
C PRO A 207 6.77 -10.19 -1.38
N ILE A 208 5.47 -10.52 -1.40
CA ILE A 208 4.65 -10.44 -2.61
C ILE A 208 4.21 -9.02 -2.96
N ILE A 209 4.25 -8.07 -2.01
CA ILE A 209 3.91 -6.67 -2.27
C ILE A 209 4.98 -6.05 -3.15
N GLN A 210 4.54 -5.43 -4.24
CA GLN A 210 5.36 -4.87 -5.32
C GLN A 210 5.13 -3.38 -5.51
N THR A 211 3.96 -2.86 -5.14
CA THR A 211 3.66 -1.44 -5.27
C THR A 211 2.97 -0.89 -4.05
N MET A 212 3.17 0.41 -3.83
CA MET A 212 2.50 1.16 -2.79
C MET A 212 2.16 2.57 -3.26
N GLY A 213 1.15 3.17 -2.65
CA GLY A 213 0.85 4.58 -2.83
C GLY A 213 0.19 5.13 -1.58
N CYS A 214 0.59 6.34 -1.20
CA CYS A 214 0.16 6.97 0.04
C CYS A 214 -0.39 8.37 -0.16
N SER A 215 -1.00 8.90 0.88
CA SER A 215 -1.46 10.28 0.99
C SER A 215 -1.13 10.82 2.38
N ILE A 216 -0.76 12.09 2.46
CA ILE A 216 -0.50 12.80 3.71
C ILE A 216 -1.43 14.00 3.80
N ALA A 217 -2.05 14.22 4.95
CA ALA A 217 -2.84 15.42 5.22
C ALA A 217 -2.54 15.96 6.62
N LYS A 218 -2.41 17.28 6.72
CA LYS A 218 -2.35 18.04 7.97
C LYS A 218 -3.76 18.47 8.33
N PHE A 219 -4.24 17.98 9.45
CA PHE A 219 -5.47 18.39 10.12
C PHE A 219 -5.17 19.47 11.16
N ARG A 220 -6.21 20.14 11.67
CA ARG A 220 -6.09 21.10 12.78
C ARG A 220 -5.48 20.49 14.03
N ASP A 221 -5.75 19.21 14.27
CA ASP A 221 -5.37 18.47 15.47
C ASP A 221 -4.28 17.41 15.24
N GLY A 222 -3.69 17.34 14.04
CA GLY A 222 -2.60 16.39 13.78
C GLY A 222 -2.23 16.23 12.32
N ARG A 223 -1.47 15.18 12.02
CA ARG A 223 -1.11 14.75 10.67
C ARG A 223 -1.49 13.30 10.47
N SER A 224 -2.05 13.02 9.31
CA SER A 224 -2.46 11.68 8.87
C SER A 224 -1.58 11.22 7.71
N LEU A 225 -1.21 9.95 7.74
CA LEU A 225 -0.58 9.21 6.64
C LEU A 225 -1.40 7.94 6.38
N ILE A 226 -1.84 7.77 5.14
CA ILE A 226 -2.59 6.60 4.69
C ILE A 226 -1.84 5.99 3.51
N CYS A 227 -1.55 4.70 3.56
CA CYS A 227 -0.88 3.94 2.51
C CYS A 227 -1.69 2.72 2.10
N TYR A 228 -1.76 2.48 0.80
CA TYR A 228 -2.23 1.23 0.21
C TYR A 228 -1.06 0.48 -0.42
N TYR A 229 -1.15 -0.84 -0.38
CA TYR A 229 -0.16 -1.75 -0.94
C TYR A 229 -0.83 -2.70 -1.93
N TYR A 230 -0.09 -3.12 -2.95
CA TYR A 230 -0.56 -4.10 -3.91
C TYR A 230 0.56 -5.12 -4.25
N PRO A 231 0.26 -6.41 -4.46
CA PRO A 231 -1.06 -7.05 -4.39
C PRO A 231 -1.72 -6.99 -3.02
N PHE A 232 -3.05 -7.06 -3.03
CA PHE A 232 -3.85 -7.11 -1.81
C PHE A 232 -3.75 -8.47 -1.15
N VAL A 233 -3.66 -8.46 0.17
CA VAL A 233 -3.34 -9.62 0.98
C VAL A 233 -4.47 -9.84 1.98
N SER A 234 -4.95 -11.07 2.06
CA SER A 234 -6.03 -11.42 2.99
C SER A 234 -5.58 -11.26 4.44
N VAL A 235 -6.46 -10.76 5.32
CA VAL A 235 -6.23 -10.52 6.75
C VAL A 235 -5.75 -11.78 7.49
N ASN A 236 -6.11 -12.96 7.00
CA ASN A 236 -5.73 -14.25 7.60
C ASN A 236 -4.71 -15.03 6.77
N SER A 237 -4.07 -14.40 5.78
CA SER A 237 -3.06 -15.10 4.99
C SER A 237 -1.71 -15.16 5.70
N GLU A 238 -1.03 -16.28 5.56
CA GLU A 238 0.33 -16.45 6.06
C GLU A 238 1.33 -15.87 5.06
N ILE A 239 2.37 -15.20 5.58
CA ILE A 239 3.53 -14.84 4.76
C ILE A 239 4.53 -15.96 4.84
N TYR A 240 5.00 -16.40 3.68
CA TYR A 240 6.13 -17.32 3.57
C TYR A 240 7.37 -16.57 3.11
N PHE A 241 8.36 -16.48 3.99
CA PHE A 241 9.69 -15.99 3.65
C PHE A 241 10.56 -17.17 3.25
N ARG A 242 10.83 -17.33 1.96
CA ARG A 242 11.69 -18.39 1.48
C ARG A 242 13.14 -18.12 1.89
N ILE A 243 13.82 -19.13 2.43
CA ILE A 243 15.25 -19.05 2.74
C ILE A 243 16.04 -19.22 1.44
N MET A 244 17.09 -18.41 1.29
CA MET A 244 17.97 -18.37 0.12
C MET A 244 18.91 -19.57 0.09
N ASP A 245 18.81 -20.34 -0.98
CA ASP A 245 19.76 -21.40 -1.33
C ASP A 245 21.05 -20.80 -1.93
N LYS A 246 22.17 -21.53 -1.87
CA LYS A 246 23.47 -21.06 -2.38
C LYS A 246 23.46 -20.69 -3.87
N SER A 247 22.63 -21.37 -4.67
CA SER A 247 22.50 -21.17 -6.12
C SER A 247 21.33 -20.25 -6.50
N TYR A 248 20.73 -19.56 -5.53
CA TYR A 248 19.56 -18.74 -5.79
C TYR A 248 19.85 -17.58 -6.77
N GLN A 249 18.93 -17.36 -7.69
CA GLN A 249 18.86 -16.21 -8.56
C GLN A 249 17.48 -15.57 -8.43
N CYS A 250 17.40 -14.24 -8.56
CA CYS A 250 16.13 -13.55 -8.52
C CYS A 250 15.14 -14.07 -9.58
N PRO A 251 13.82 -13.91 -9.38
CA PRO A 251 12.83 -14.35 -10.35
C PRO A 251 13.03 -13.68 -11.71
N TYR A 252 12.69 -14.36 -12.81
CA TYR A 252 12.88 -13.84 -14.17
C TYR A 252 12.23 -12.46 -14.40
N THR A 253 11.11 -12.18 -13.72
CA THR A 253 10.41 -10.87 -13.79
C THR A 253 11.13 -9.75 -13.05
N TYR A 254 12.05 -10.07 -12.13
CA TYR A 254 12.86 -9.16 -11.34
C TYR A 254 14.32 -9.67 -11.30
N PRO A 255 15.02 -9.79 -12.44
CA PRO A 255 16.14 -10.72 -12.59
C PRO A 255 17.44 -10.26 -11.91
N ILE A 256 17.49 -9.06 -11.35
CA ILE A 256 18.70 -8.44 -10.82
C ILE A 256 18.51 -7.98 -9.38
N PHE A 257 19.59 -8.04 -8.59
CA PHE A 257 19.61 -7.44 -7.26
C PHE A 257 19.79 -5.92 -7.36
N ASP A 258 19.11 -5.19 -6.49
CA ASP A 258 19.31 -3.74 -6.35
C ASP A 258 20.73 -3.41 -5.88
N ARG A 259 21.27 -2.28 -6.36
CA ARG A 259 22.64 -1.85 -6.01
C ARG A 259 22.76 -1.32 -4.59
N ILE A 260 21.71 -0.67 -4.09
CA ILE A 260 21.63 -0.08 -2.74
C ILE A 260 21.13 -1.16 -1.76
N PHE A 261 20.00 -1.78 -2.11
CA PHE A 261 19.33 -2.82 -1.35
C PHE A 261 19.69 -4.22 -1.87
N LYS A 262 20.93 -4.65 -1.62
CA LYS A 262 21.54 -5.88 -2.18
C LYS A 262 20.79 -7.21 -1.97
N ARG A 263 19.73 -7.23 -1.15
CA ARG A 263 18.86 -8.39 -0.91
C ARG A 263 17.45 -8.24 -1.51
N ILE A 264 17.25 -7.23 -2.35
CA ILE A 264 15.99 -6.92 -3.03
C ILE A 264 16.17 -7.19 -4.52
N CYS A 265 15.19 -7.87 -5.13
CA CYS A 265 15.13 -8.10 -6.57
C CYS A 265 14.36 -6.95 -7.26
N ILE A 266 14.92 -6.40 -8.34
CA ILE A 266 14.35 -5.28 -9.11
C ILE A 266 14.11 -5.67 -10.58
N LYS A 267 13.22 -4.93 -11.23
CA LYS A 267 13.06 -5.01 -12.69
C LYS A 267 14.19 -4.25 -13.39
N ARG A 268 14.61 -4.75 -14.55
CA ARG A 268 15.56 -4.05 -15.44
C ARG A 268 14.89 -2.89 -16.17
#